data_AF-A0A938DLP3-F1
#
_entry.id   AF-A0A938DLP3-F1
#
_cell.length_a   1.000
_cell.length_b   1.000
_cell.length_c   1.000
_cell.angle_alpha   90.00
_cell.angle_beta   90.00
_cell.angle_gamma   90.00
#
_symmetry.space_group_name_H-M   'P 1'
#
loop_
_entity.id
_entity.type
_entity.pdbx_description
1 polymer ?
#
loop_
_entity_poly.entity_id
_entity_poly.type
_entity_poly.pdbx_seq_one_letter_code
_entity_poly.pdbx_strand_id
1 'polypeptide(L)'
;MDVAAAQVRLDEASAAIVAGVARTLPDWIESRVAFIADAWGRLDDATRDALDLAAREVAGSASARVVADLQALFAADAAAQRSTPLEVVRSATADVSALLASVGIPPVERDAFAERAFPEDVYGITPASLADLGDDALGPLQLAWGLAKTQVLRATL
;
A
#
# COMPACT_ATOMS: atom_id res chain seq x y z
N MET A 1 -1.54 -23.29 24.08
CA MET A 1 -1.17 -22.15 23.21
C MET A 1 -1.62 -20.90 23.94
N ASP A 2 -0.72 -19.96 24.20
CA ASP A 2 -1.03 -18.75 24.98
C ASP A 2 -1.67 -17.70 24.07
N VAL A 3 -2.99 -17.55 24.20
CA VAL A 3 -3.81 -16.61 23.43
C VAL A 3 -3.44 -15.16 23.75
N ALA A 4 -3.12 -14.86 25.02
CA ALA A 4 -2.75 -13.51 25.41
C ALA A 4 -1.43 -13.11 24.75
N ALA A 5 -0.44 -14.00 24.75
CA ALA A 5 0.81 -13.76 24.04
C ALA A 5 0.66 -13.68 22.51
N ALA A 6 -0.34 -14.35 21.92
CA ALA A 6 -0.66 -14.22 20.50
C ALA A 6 -1.33 -12.87 20.20
N GLN A 7 -2.23 -12.41 21.07
CA GLN A 7 -2.87 -11.11 20.95
C GLN A 7 -1.85 -9.97 21.06
N VAL A 8 -0.94 -10.02 22.03
CA VAL A 8 0.12 -9.00 22.16
C VAL A 8 0.95 -8.89 20.88
N ARG A 9 1.37 -10.02 20.30
CA ARG A 9 2.12 -10.02 19.03
C ARG A 9 1.31 -9.50 17.85
N LEU A 10 0.01 -9.76 17.83
CA LEU A 10 -0.89 -9.23 16.80
C LEU A 10 -0.96 -7.70 16.88
N ASP A 11 -1.13 -7.17 18.10
CA ASP A 11 -1.24 -5.73 18.35
C ASP A 11 0.08 -5.01 18.06
N GLU A 12 1.22 -5.57 18.50
CA GLU A 12 2.55 -5.04 18.22
C GLU A 12 2.85 -4.98 16.71
N ALA A 13 2.57 -6.07 15.99
CA ALA A 13 2.76 -6.11 14.53
C ALA A 13 1.83 -5.11 13.83
N SER A 14 0.57 -5.02 14.26
CA SER A 14 -0.41 -4.07 13.72
C SER A 14 0.05 -2.62 13.89
N ALA A 15 0.48 -2.24 15.10
CA ALA A 15 0.98 -0.90 15.38
C ALA A 15 2.25 -0.57 14.59
N ALA A 16 3.18 -1.52 14.48
CA ALA A 16 4.40 -1.35 13.71
C ALA A 16 4.13 -1.21 12.20
N ILE A 17 3.17 -1.96 11.65
CA ILE A 17 2.74 -1.82 10.25
C ILE A 17 2.14 -0.43 10.01
N VAL A 18 1.23 0.04 10.86
CA VAL A 18 0.65 1.39 10.72
C VAL A 18 1.73 2.46 10.73
N ALA A 19 2.65 2.40 11.69
CA ALA A 19 3.72 3.38 11.82
C ALA A 19 4.72 3.33 10.65
N GLY A 20 5.02 2.13 10.14
CA GLY A 20 5.88 1.96 8.96
C GLY A 20 5.21 2.49 7.70
N VAL A 21 3.98 2.08 7.41
CA VAL A 21 3.22 2.56 6.23
C VAL A 21 3.04 4.07 6.26
N ALA A 22 2.69 4.66 7.41
CA ALA A 22 2.55 6.11 7.53
C ALA A 22 3.86 6.87 7.21
N ARG A 23 5.01 6.25 7.46
CA ARG A 23 6.32 6.83 7.19
C ARG A 23 6.74 6.66 5.74
N THR A 24 6.44 5.51 5.11
CA THR A 24 7.05 5.13 3.82
C THR A 24 6.14 5.30 2.62
N LEU A 25 4.82 5.26 2.80
CA LEU A 25 3.87 5.33 1.70
C LEU A 25 3.92 6.66 0.91
N PRO A 26 4.10 7.85 1.54
CA PRO A 26 4.19 9.10 0.78
C PRO A 26 5.34 9.08 -0.23
N ASP A 27 6.54 8.75 0.22
CA ASP A 27 7.74 8.69 -0.61
C ASP A 27 7.62 7.62 -1.70
N TRP A 28 6.98 6.48 -1.39
CA TRP A 28 6.72 5.44 -2.37
C TRP A 28 5.80 5.95 -3.49
N ILE A 29 4.71 6.65 -3.16
CA ILE A 29 3.77 7.25 -4.14
C ILE A 29 4.52 8.22 -5.06
N GLU A 30 5.23 9.19 -4.49
CA GLU A 30 5.99 10.19 -5.24
C GLU A 30 7.03 9.52 -6.16
N SER A 31 7.74 8.52 -5.64
CA SER A 31 8.73 7.75 -6.40
C SER A 31 8.12 6.96 -7.56
N ARG A 32 6.91 6.41 -7.40
CA ARG A 32 6.23 5.69 -8.50
C ARG A 32 5.76 6.65 -9.59
N VAL A 33 5.22 7.81 -9.22
CA VAL A 33 4.84 8.85 -10.18
C VAL A 33 6.06 9.30 -10.98
N ALA A 34 7.14 9.66 -10.28
CA ALA A 34 8.38 10.11 -10.90
C ALA A 34 8.96 9.05 -11.83
N PHE A 35 9.03 7.79 -11.38
CA PHE A 35 9.53 6.68 -12.18
C PHE A 35 8.78 6.54 -13.52
N ILE A 36 7.45 6.59 -13.52
CA ILE A 36 6.66 6.47 -14.75
C ILE A 36 6.79 7.71 -15.63
N ALA A 37 6.74 8.91 -15.04
CA ALA A 37 6.89 10.16 -15.78
C ALA A 37 8.26 10.25 -16.49
N ASP A 38 9.33 9.90 -15.78
CA ASP A 38 10.70 9.92 -16.30
C ASP A 38 10.90 8.84 -17.36
N ALA A 39 10.33 7.64 -17.16
CA ALA A 39 10.36 6.58 -18.17
C ALA A 39 9.61 6.96 -19.45
N TRP A 40 8.51 7.72 -19.35
CA TRP A 40 7.80 8.25 -20.51
C TRP A 40 8.58 9.37 -21.21
N GLY A 41 9.20 10.28 -20.44
CA GLY A 41 10.17 11.25 -20.94
C GLY A 41 9.65 12.26 -21.97
N ARG A 42 8.33 12.46 -22.04
CA ARG A 42 7.66 13.32 -23.04
C ARG A 42 6.83 14.45 -22.43
N LEU A 43 6.87 14.62 -21.12
CA LEU A 43 6.28 15.79 -20.47
C LEU A 43 7.22 16.99 -20.67
N ASP A 44 6.63 18.17 -20.87
CA ASP A 44 7.39 19.42 -20.75
C ASP A 44 7.66 19.76 -19.27
N ASP A 45 8.62 20.66 -19.03
CA ASP A 45 9.05 21.01 -17.68
C ASP A 45 7.90 21.54 -16.81
N ALA A 46 7.01 22.36 -17.39
CA ALA A 46 5.88 22.94 -16.67
C ALA A 46 4.87 21.87 -16.22
N THR A 47 4.58 20.90 -17.09
CA THR A 47 3.70 19.76 -16.77
C THR A 47 4.38 18.82 -15.77
N ARG A 48 5.70 18.63 -15.87
CA ARG A 48 6.47 17.82 -14.90
C ARG A 48 6.43 18.44 -13.51
N ASP A 49 6.66 19.74 -13.39
CA ASP A 49 6.63 20.47 -12.12
C ASP A 49 5.22 20.43 -11.48
N ALA A 50 4.17 20.61 -12.29
CA ALA A 50 2.79 20.51 -11.82
C ALA A 50 2.44 19.09 -11.35
N LEU A 51 2.92 18.06 -12.07
CA LEU A 51 2.75 16.66 -11.69
C LEU A 51 3.44 16.35 -10.36
N ASP A 52 4.65 16.86 -10.12
CA ASP A 52 5.37 16.64 -8.85
C ASP A 52 4.67 17.32 -7.67
N LEU A 53 4.07 18.49 -7.87
CA LEU A 53 3.26 19.13 -6.84
C LEU A 53 2.00 18.30 -6.54
N ALA A 54 1.27 17.88 -7.58
CA ALA A 54 0.09 17.05 -7.43
C ALA A 54 0.40 15.68 -6.80
N ALA A 55 1.58 15.11 -7.09
CA ALA A 55 2.05 13.86 -6.50
C ALA A 55 2.18 13.97 -4.97
N ARG A 56 2.70 15.08 -4.45
CA ARG A 56 2.79 15.33 -2.99
C ARG A 56 1.43 15.44 -2.32
N GLU A 57 0.47 16.11 -2.98
CA GLU A 57 -0.90 16.24 -2.48
C GLU A 57 -1.63 14.90 -2.46
N VAL A 58 -1.50 14.12 -3.54
CA VAL A 58 -2.03 12.75 -3.63
C VAL A 58 -1.35 11.84 -2.61
N ALA A 59 -0.03 11.93 -2.45
CA ALA A 59 0.73 11.16 -1.48
C ALA A 59 0.22 11.40 -0.05
N GLY A 60 -0.01 12.66 0.33
CA GLY A 60 -0.55 13.01 1.64
C GLY A 60 -1.97 12.49 1.87
N SER A 61 -2.88 12.74 0.93
CA SER A 61 -4.29 12.34 1.06
C SER A 61 -4.51 10.82 0.98
N ALA A 62 -3.85 10.13 0.05
CA ALA A 62 -3.91 8.68 -0.08
C ALA A 62 -3.26 7.99 1.13
N SER A 63 -2.13 8.49 1.63
CA SER A 63 -1.48 7.93 2.82
C SER A 63 -2.35 8.09 4.07
N ALA A 64 -2.98 9.24 4.25
CA ALA A 64 -3.90 9.46 5.38
C ALA A 64 -5.08 8.47 5.34
N ARG A 65 -5.66 8.25 4.15
CA ARG A 65 -6.74 7.28 3.95
C ARG A 65 -6.28 5.85 4.24
N VAL A 66 -5.16 5.41 3.65
CA VAL A 66 -4.60 4.07 3.88
C VAL A 66 -4.29 3.82 5.35
N VAL A 67 -3.71 4.80 6.05
CA VAL A 67 -3.44 4.71 7.49
C VAL A 67 -4.74 4.56 8.29
N ALA A 68 -5.77 5.36 7.97
CA ALA A 68 -7.08 5.24 8.61
C ALA A 68 -7.73 3.86 8.36
N ASP A 69 -7.64 3.34 7.13
CA ASP A 69 -8.17 2.04 6.77
C ASP A 69 -7.42 0.89 7.47
N LEU A 70 -6.10 0.99 7.62
CA LEU A 70 -5.30 0.04 8.41
C LEU A 70 -5.68 0.07 9.89
N GLN A 71 -5.86 1.27 10.45
CA GLN A 71 -6.32 1.42 11.84
C GLN A 71 -7.72 0.81 12.03
N ALA A 72 -8.64 1.04 11.10
CA ALA A 72 -9.97 0.44 11.12
C ALA A 72 -9.93 -1.08 10.99
N LEU A 73 -9.06 -1.61 10.11
CA LEU A 73 -8.82 -3.05 9.98
C LEU A 73 -8.34 -3.63 11.31
N PHE A 74 -7.31 -3.06 11.93
CA PHE A 74 -6.70 -3.60 13.15
C PHE A 74 -7.53 -3.37 14.42
N ALA A 75 -8.45 -2.40 14.42
CA ALA A 75 -9.41 -2.21 15.50
C ALA A 75 -10.51 -3.29 15.51
N ALA A 76 -10.75 -3.96 14.38
CA ALA A 76 -11.71 -5.07 14.31
C ALA A 76 -11.13 -6.34 14.94
N ASP A 77 -12.01 -7.18 15.48
CA ASP A 77 -11.66 -8.53 15.92
C ASP A 77 -10.90 -9.29 14.82
N ALA A 78 -9.89 -10.06 15.19
CA ALA A 78 -9.14 -10.93 14.29
C ALA A 78 -10.05 -11.76 13.35
N ALA A 79 -11.20 -12.24 13.83
CA ALA A 79 -12.18 -12.99 13.03
C ALA A 79 -12.97 -12.12 12.05
N ALA A 80 -13.12 -10.83 12.33
CA ALA A 80 -13.83 -9.86 11.50
C ALA A 80 -12.93 -9.15 10.46
N GLN A 81 -11.61 -9.28 10.59
CA GLN A 81 -10.64 -8.72 9.64
C GLN A 81 -10.66 -9.47 8.30
N ARG A 82 -11.42 -8.95 7.33
CA ARG A 82 -11.64 -9.57 6.00
C ARG A 82 -10.61 -9.21 4.94
N SER A 83 -9.67 -8.33 5.25
CA SER A 83 -8.58 -7.93 4.35
C SER A 83 -7.23 -8.11 5.03
N THR A 84 -6.18 -8.02 4.23
CA THR A 84 -4.79 -8.00 4.68
C THR A 84 -4.24 -6.57 4.66
N PRO A 85 -3.18 -6.29 5.44
CA PRO A 85 -2.53 -4.97 5.41
C PRO A 85 -2.04 -4.59 4.00
N LEU A 86 -1.54 -5.57 3.25
CA LEU A 86 -1.06 -5.36 1.89
C LEU A 86 -2.19 -5.01 0.93
N GLU A 87 -3.37 -5.63 1.04
CA GLU A 87 -4.53 -5.25 0.23
C GLU A 87 -4.96 -3.80 0.50
N VAL A 88 -4.93 -3.36 1.76
CA VAL A 88 -5.23 -1.97 2.11
C VAL A 88 -4.20 -1.00 1.51
N VAL A 89 -2.90 -1.30 1.63
CA VAL A 89 -1.84 -0.48 1.04
C VAL A 89 -1.94 -0.41 -0.48
N ARG A 90 -2.27 -1.53 -1.15
CA ARG A 90 -2.44 -1.59 -2.61
C ARG A 90 -3.52 -0.67 -3.13
N SER A 91 -4.50 -0.27 -2.31
CA SER A 91 -5.53 0.69 -2.71
C SER A 91 -4.98 2.05 -3.17
N ALA A 92 -3.80 2.46 -2.67
CA ALA A 92 -3.14 3.70 -3.09
C ALA A 92 -2.71 3.69 -4.58
N THR A 93 -2.60 2.51 -5.19
CA THR A 93 -2.23 2.37 -6.60
C THR A 93 -3.22 3.07 -7.53
N ALA A 94 -4.51 3.05 -7.17
CA ALA A 94 -5.54 3.69 -7.97
C ALA A 94 -5.35 5.22 -8.05
N ASP A 95 -4.92 5.87 -6.96
CA ASP A 95 -4.65 7.32 -6.97
C ASP A 95 -3.44 7.65 -7.85
N VAL A 96 -2.40 6.82 -7.81
CA VAL A 96 -1.22 6.99 -8.66
C VAL A 96 -1.57 6.82 -10.14
N SER A 97 -2.34 5.78 -10.48
CA SER A 97 -2.84 5.55 -11.83
C SER A 97 -3.68 6.73 -12.33
N ALA A 98 -4.61 7.22 -11.51
CA ALA A 98 -5.47 8.34 -11.88
C ALA A 98 -4.64 9.62 -12.14
N LEU A 99 -3.65 9.89 -11.30
CA LEU A 99 -2.77 11.05 -11.45
C LEU A 99 -1.94 10.98 -12.73
N LEU A 100 -1.29 9.86 -13.02
CA LEU A 100 -0.51 9.66 -14.25
C LEU A 100 -1.38 9.77 -15.51
N ALA A 101 -2.59 9.22 -15.47
CA ALA A 101 -3.54 9.31 -16.57
C ALA A 101 -4.01 10.75 -16.82
N SER A 102 -4.14 11.56 -15.75
CA SER A 102 -4.61 12.96 -15.85
C SER A 102 -3.67 13.86 -16.67
N VAL A 103 -2.39 13.52 -16.75
CA VAL A 103 -1.38 14.23 -17.58
C VAL A 103 -1.14 13.56 -18.94
N GLY A 104 -1.98 12.58 -19.29
CA GLY A 104 -1.97 11.95 -20.61
C GLY A 104 -0.87 10.91 -20.83
N ILE A 105 -0.26 10.38 -19.77
CA ILE A 105 0.68 9.26 -19.91
C ILE A 105 -0.13 8.00 -20.28
N PRO A 106 0.17 7.32 -21.39
CA PRO A 106 -0.59 6.14 -21.80
C PRO A 106 -0.35 4.94 -20.86
N PRO A 107 -1.35 4.07 -20.65
CA PRO A 107 -1.17 2.79 -19.96
C PRO A 107 -0.06 1.91 -20.56
N VAL A 108 0.47 1.00 -19.75
CA VAL A 108 1.45 -0.01 -20.19
C VAL A 108 0.76 -1.32 -20.55
N GLU A 109 1.35 -2.09 -21.46
CA GLU A 109 0.92 -3.47 -21.70
C GLU A 109 1.24 -4.33 -20.46
N ARG A 110 0.23 -5.04 -19.95
CA ARG A 110 0.32 -5.88 -18.76
C ARG A 110 -0.03 -7.32 -19.13
N ASP A 111 0.50 -8.27 -18.36
CA ASP A 111 0.07 -9.65 -18.51
C ASP A 111 -1.39 -9.83 -18.04
N ALA A 112 -2.07 -10.82 -18.62
CA ALA A 112 -3.49 -11.04 -18.37
C ALA A 112 -3.81 -11.41 -16.90
N PHE A 113 -2.84 -11.92 -16.13
CA PHE A 113 -3.05 -12.16 -14.70
C PHE A 113 -3.03 -10.83 -13.94
N ALA A 114 -2.06 -9.97 -14.20
CA ALA A 114 -1.93 -8.66 -13.58
C ALA A 114 -3.17 -7.79 -13.86
N GLU A 115 -3.67 -7.75 -15.10
CA GLU A 115 -4.90 -7.00 -15.44
C GLU A 115 -6.13 -7.48 -14.64
N ARG A 116 -6.27 -8.79 -14.43
CA ARG A 116 -7.38 -9.35 -13.64
C ARG A 116 -7.22 -9.11 -12.14
N ALA A 117 -5.99 -9.20 -11.64
CA ALA A 117 -5.70 -9.08 -10.21
C ALA A 117 -5.77 -7.62 -9.73
N PHE A 118 -5.34 -6.68 -10.58
CA PHE A 118 -5.27 -5.26 -10.27
C PHE A 118 -5.74 -4.44 -11.48
N PRO A 119 -7.06 -4.42 -11.76
CA PRO A 119 -7.61 -3.73 -12.92
C PRO A 119 -7.35 -2.21 -12.90
N GLU A 120 -7.19 -1.64 -11.69
CA GLU A 120 -7.04 -0.20 -11.49
C GLU A 120 -5.56 0.25 -11.60
N ASP A 121 -4.65 -0.71 -11.72
CA ASP A 121 -3.23 -0.49 -11.91
C ASP A 121 -2.87 -0.58 -13.39
N VAL A 122 -3.17 0.46 -14.16
CA VAL A 122 -2.89 0.48 -15.60
C VAL A 122 -1.41 0.70 -15.93
N TYR A 123 -0.54 0.86 -14.92
CA TYR A 123 0.89 1.16 -15.06
C TYR A 123 1.84 0.07 -14.52
N GLY A 124 1.34 -0.98 -13.85
CA GLY A 124 2.24 -2.04 -13.38
C GLY A 124 2.95 -1.73 -12.07
N ILE A 125 2.40 -0.84 -11.24
CA ILE A 125 3.10 -0.26 -10.09
C ILE A 125 2.61 -0.78 -8.74
N THR A 126 1.60 -1.66 -8.70
CA THR A 126 1.10 -2.25 -7.44
C THR A 126 2.24 -2.93 -6.67
N PRO A 127 2.42 -2.65 -5.37
CA PRO A 127 3.46 -3.30 -4.59
C PRO A 127 3.19 -4.80 -4.45
N ALA A 128 4.21 -5.63 -4.68
CA ALA A 128 4.19 -7.07 -4.48
C ALA A 128 4.23 -7.42 -2.98
N SER A 129 4.88 -6.59 -2.16
CA SER A 129 5.00 -6.74 -0.71
C SER A 129 4.99 -5.40 0.02
N LEU A 130 4.82 -5.38 1.35
CA LEU A 130 4.99 -4.13 2.10
C LEU A 130 6.45 -3.63 2.13
N ALA A 131 7.44 -4.50 1.91
CA ALA A 131 8.85 -4.08 1.84
C ALA A 131 9.12 -3.19 0.63
N ASP A 132 8.30 -3.30 -0.43
CA ASP A 132 8.41 -2.50 -1.65
C ASP A 132 8.18 -1.00 -1.39
N LEU A 133 7.65 -0.63 -0.21
CA LEU A 133 7.54 0.76 0.24
C LEU A 133 8.89 1.38 0.62
N GLY A 134 9.99 0.62 0.61
CA GLY A 134 11.33 1.11 0.94
C GLY A 134 11.76 0.86 2.39
N ASP A 135 11.08 -0.04 3.11
CA ASP A 135 11.46 -0.47 4.45
C ASP A 135 11.37 -2.00 4.55
N ASP A 136 12.54 -2.65 4.52
CA ASP A 136 12.67 -4.11 4.56
C ASP A 136 12.07 -4.75 5.82
N ALA A 137 11.87 -3.98 6.91
CA ALA A 137 11.24 -4.49 8.13
C ALA A 137 9.73 -4.72 7.96
N LEU A 138 9.07 -4.04 7.01
CA LEU A 138 7.63 -4.17 6.79
C LEU A 138 7.20 -5.54 6.27
N GLY A 139 8.04 -6.19 5.46
CA GLY A 139 7.77 -7.55 4.96
C GLY A 139 7.65 -8.58 6.10
N PRO A 140 8.67 -8.72 6.97
CA PRO A 140 8.60 -9.56 8.16
C PRO A 140 7.43 -9.21 9.09
N LEU A 141 7.07 -7.94 9.24
CA LEU A 141 5.93 -7.53 10.06
C LEU A 141 4.60 -8.05 9.52
N GLN A 142 4.40 -8.04 8.19
CA GLN A 142 3.21 -8.64 7.57
C GLN A 142 3.08 -10.14 7.88
N LEU A 143 4.20 -10.87 7.85
CA LEU A 143 4.23 -12.29 8.19
C LEU A 143 3.93 -12.52 9.67
N ALA A 144 4.54 -11.73 10.56
CA ALA A 144 4.32 -11.79 12.00
C ALA A 144 2.85 -11.54 12.35
N TRP A 145 2.23 -10.53 11.73
CA TRP A 145 0.81 -10.24 11.87
C TRP A 145 -0.06 -11.44 11.47
N GLY A 146 0.18 -12.04 10.30
CA GLY A 146 -0.60 -13.18 9.81
C GLY A 146 -0.49 -14.43 10.70
N LEU A 147 0.72 -14.70 11.20
CA LEU A 147 0.98 -15.80 12.14
C LEU A 147 0.27 -15.57 13.49
N ALA A 148 0.37 -14.37 14.04
CA ALA A 148 -0.29 -14.00 15.30
C ALA A 148 -1.82 -14.08 15.17
N LYS A 149 -2.38 -13.52 14.10
CA LYS A 149 -3.82 -13.61 13.78
C LYS A 149 -4.30 -15.05 13.72
N THR A 150 -3.54 -15.92 13.03
CA THR A 150 -3.89 -17.35 12.92
C THR A 150 -3.91 -18.04 14.29
N GLN A 151 -2.99 -17.70 15.20
CA GLN A 151 -2.97 -18.26 16.55
C GLN A 151 -4.15 -17.79 17.40
N VAL A 152 -4.53 -16.52 17.29
CA VAL A 152 -5.74 -15.98 17.93
C VAL A 152 -6.97 -16.73 17.42
N LEU A 153 -7.15 -16.83 16.10
CA LEU A 153 -8.29 -17.51 15.48
C LEU A 153 -8.41 -18.99 15.89
N ARG A 154 -7.30 -19.71 15.97
CA ARG A 154 -7.28 -21.12 16.38
C ARG A 154 -7.67 -21.35 17.83
N ALA A 155 -7.59 -20.32 18.68
CA ALA A 155 -8.01 -20.44 20.07
C ALA A 155 -9.48 -20.06 20.29
N THR A 156 -10.09 -19.40 19.31
CA THR A 156 -11.51 -19.03 19.29
C THR A 156 -12.40 -20.02 18.52
N LEU A 157 -11.79 -21.02 17.88
CA LEU A 157 -12.44 -22.17 17.22
C LEU A 157 -12.54 -23.37 18.16
#